data_AF-A0A533V1L9-F1
#
_entry.id   AF-A0A533V1L9-F1
#
_cell.length_a   1.000
_cell.length_b   1.000
_cell.length_c   1.000
_cell.angle_alpha   90.00
_cell.angle_beta   90.00
_cell.angle_gamma   90.00
#
_symmetry.space_group_name_H-M   'P 1'
#
loop_
_entity.id
_entity.type
_entity.pdbx_description
1 polymer ?
#
loop_
_entity_poly.entity_id
_entity_poly.type
_entity_poly.pdbx_seq_one_letter_code
_entity_poly.pdbx_strand_id
1 'polypeptide(L)' 'MSHETELSNTMYDILHAMGKDAGFLYETIDAYIKDAQNANKSDLVEIWQTIKKDRLKHLNLLKEALEKEIHG' A
#
# COMPACT_ATOMS: atom_id res chain seq x y z
N MET A 1 15.53 29.39 16.94
CA MET A 1 15.58 27.93 17.00
C MET A 1 14.16 27.42 17.04
N SER A 2 13.71 26.82 15.95
CA SER A 2 12.39 26.19 15.80
C SER A 2 12.65 24.77 15.32
N HIS A 3 12.71 23.82 16.26
CA HIS A 3 12.61 22.40 15.94
C HIS A 3 11.14 22.09 15.66
N GLU A 4 10.67 22.48 14.48
CA GLU A 4 9.58 21.75 13.84
C GLU A 4 10.24 20.58 13.12
N THR A 5 9.86 19.37 13.51
CA THR A 5 10.36 18.12 12.95
C THR A 5 9.92 18.02 11.48
N GLU A 6 10.70 18.60 10.58
CA GLU A 6 10.57 18.35 9.15
C GLU A 6 10.86 16.85 8.92
N LEU A 7 9.85 16.11 8.45
CA LEU A 7 10.07 14.78 7.88
C LEU A 7 11.16 14.93 6.81
N SER A 8 12.21 14.10 6.88
CA SER A 8 13.13 14.01 5.75
C SER A 8 12.33 13.69 4.49
N ASN A 9 12.77 14.22 3.35
CA ASN A 9 12.12 13.95 2.07
C ASN A 9 11.99 12.42 1.84
N THR A 10 12.96 11.61 2.30
CA THR A 10 12.91 10.15 2.23
C THR A 10 11.77 9.54 3.06
N MET A 11 11.55 9.99 4.30
CA MET A 11 10.44 9.54 5.13
C MET A 11 9.08 9.97 4.56
N TYR A 12 8.98 11.21 4.04
CA TYR A 12 7.76 11.70 3.41
C TYR A 12 7.40 10.85 2.17
N ASP A 13 8.37 10.55 1.31
CA ASP A 13 8.16 9.74 0.10
C ASP A 13 7.64 8.34 0.44
N ILE A 14 8.20 7.71 1.48
CA ILE A 14 7.75 6.40 1.96
C ILE A 14 6.30 6.48 2.49
N LEU A 15 6.01 7.45 3.36
CA LEU A 15 4.66 7.64 3.91
C LEU A 15 3.62 7.91 2.82
N HIS A 16 3.97 8.73 1.83
CA HIS A 16 3.10 9.03 0.68
C HIS A 16 2.81 7.78 -0.16
N ALA A 17 3.82 6.96 -0.43
CA ALA A 17 3.65 5.70 -1.15
C ALA A 17 2.75 4.73 -0.36
N MET A 18 2.99 4.57 0.94
CA MET A 18 2.18 3.74 1.83
C MET A 18 0.71 4.20 1.87
N GLY A 19 0.46 5.51 1.91
CA GLY A 19 -0.89 6.07 1.89
C GLY A 19 -1.67 5.72 0.62
N LYS A 20 -1.02 5.78 -0.54
CA LYS A 20 -1.62 5.38 -1.82
C LYS A 20 -1.96 3.89 -1.86
N ASP A 21 -1.01 3.04 -1.43
CA ASP A 21 -1.22 1.60 -1.39
C ASP A 21 -2.33 1.22 -0.40
N ALA A 22 -2.41 1.88 0.76
CA ALA A 22 -3.48 1.68 1.73
C ALA A 22 -4.85 2.04 1.15
N GLY A 23 -5.01 3.21 0.52
CA GLY A 23 -6.28 3.60 -0.10
C GLY A 23 -6.74 2.58 -1.16
N PHE A 24 -5.82 2.14 -2.00
CA PHE A 24 -6.12 1.11 -3.00
C PHE A 24 -6.52 -0.23 -2.35
N LEU A 25 -5.80 -0.68 -1.32
CA LEU A 25 -6.02 -1.95 -0.63
C LEU A 25 -7.30 -2.01 0.19
N TYR A 26 -7.70 -0.90 0.83
CA TYR A 26 -8.87 -0.88 1.71
C TYR A 26 -10.18 -0.53 0.99
N GLU A 27 -10.14 0.28 -0.07
CA GLU A 27 -11.37 0.80 -0.69
C GLU A 27 -11.61 0.24 -2.09
N THR A 28 -10.54 0.02 -2.87
CA THR A 28 -10.67 -0.20 -4.32
C THR A 28 -10.61 -1.68 -4.70
N ILE A 29 -9.61 -2.41 -4.20
CA ILE A 29 -9.35 -3.76 -4.69
C ILE A 29 -10.44 -4.76 -4.33
N ASP A 30 -11.10 -4.60 -3.17
CA ASP A 30 -12.20 -5.48 -2.76
C ASP A 30 -13.45 -5.26 -3.62
N ALA A 31 -13.70 -4.02 -4.08
CA ALA A 31 -14.74 -3.73 -5.05
C ALA A 31 -14.44 -4.41 -6.40
N TYR A 32 -13.19 -4.35 -6.88
CA TYR A 32 -12.81 -4.97 -8.15
C TYR A 32 -12.88 -6.51 -8.10
N ILE A 33 -12.49 -7.10 -6.97
CA ILE A 33 -12.67 -8.54 -6.73
C ILE A 33 -14.16 -8.90 -6.79
N LYS A 34 -15.01 -8.12 -6.11
CA LYS A 34 -16.47 -8.36 -6.10
C LYS A 34 -17.09 -8.20 -7.48
N ASP A 35 -16.68 -7.21 -8.26
CA ASP A 35 -17.16 -7.02 -9.63
C ASP A 35 -16.75 -8.18 -10.54
N ALA A 36 -15.52 -8.68 -10.41
CA ALA A 36 -15.05 -9.85 -11.15
C ALA A 36 -15.81 -11.13 -10.75
N GLN A 37 -16.13 -11.29 -9.45
CA GLN A 37 -16.98 -12.38 -8.95
C GLN A 37 -18.41 -12.30 -9.54
N ASN A 38 -19.03 -11.12 -9.50
CA ASN A 38 -20.37 -10.90 -10.06
C ASN A 38 -20.43 -11.15 -11.57
N ALA A 39 -19.33 -10.90 -12.28
CA ALA A 39 -19.19 -11.15 -13.70
C ALA A 39 -18.83 -12.61 -14.04
N ASN A 40 -18.72 -13.52 -13.06
CA ASN A 40 -18.27 -14.90 -13.22
C ASN A 40 -16.91 -15.04 -13.94
N LYS A 41 -15.98 -14.12 -13.69
CA LYS A 41 -14.63 -14.14 -14.29
C LYS A 41 -13.59 -14.58 -13.26
N SER A 42 -13.50 -15.89 -13.02
CA SER A 42 -12.57 -16.50 -12.05
C SER A 42 -11.12 -16.04 -12.23
N ASP A 43 -10.65 -15.99 -13.47
CA ASP A 43 -9.26 -15.63 -13.76
C ASP A 43 -8.95 -14.19 -13.35
N LEU A 44 -9.92 -13.28 -13.53
CA LEU A 44 -9.78 -11.90 -13.05
C LEU A 44 -9.81 -11.81 -11.53
N VAL A 45 -10.60 -12.65 -10.85
CA VAL A 45 -10.60 -12.73 -9.39
C VAL A 45 -9.21 -13.13 -8.88
N GLU A 46 -8.59 -14.15 -9.47
CA GLU A 46 -7.23 -14.59 -9.10
C GLU A 46 -6.18 -13.51 -9.36
N ILE A 47 -6.27 -12.80 -10.48
CA ILE A 47 -5.38 -11.67 -10.80
C ILE A 47 -5.51 -10.57 -9.73
N TRP A 48 -6.74 -10.16 -9.39
CA TRP A 48 -6.94 -9.13 -8.38
C TRP A 48 -6.48 -9.57 -6.98
N GLN A 49 -6.70 -10.84 -6.61
CA GLN A 49 -6.19 -11.38 -5.35
C GLN A 49 -4.65 -11.40 -5.30
N THR A 50 -4.01 -11.73 -6.42
CA THR A 50 -2.54 -11.68 -6.55
C THR A 50 -2.04 -10.26 -6.37
N ILE A 51 -2.64 -9.28 -7.07
CA ILE A 51 -2.29 -7.86 -6.93
C ILE A 51 -2.45 -7.39 -5.48
N LYS A 52 -3.53 -7.78 -4.79
CA LYS A 52 -3.77 -7.45 -3.38
C LYS A 52 -2.63 -7.96 -2.49
N LYS A 53 -2.24 -9.21 -2.68
CA LYS A 53 -1.16 -9.84 -1.91
C LYS A 53 0.18 -9.15 -2.14
N ASP A 54 0.51 -8.83 -3.39
CA ASP A 54 1.78 -8.17 -3.73
C ASP A 54 1.85 -6.75 -3.16
N ARG A 55 0.75 -6.00 -3.24
CA ARG A 55 0.66 -4.66 -2.64
C ARG A 55 0.77 -4.69 -1.11
N LEU A 56 0.17 -5.69 -0.44
CA LEU A 56 0.38 -5.91 1.00
C LEU A 56 1.86 -6.19 1.33
N LYS A 57 2.54 -6.99 0.49
CA LYS A 57 3.97 -7.23 0.65
C LYS A 57 4.79 -5.94 0.49
N HIS A 58 4.47 -5.10 -0.50
CA HIS A 58 5.14 -3.81 -0.69
C HIS A 58 4.94 -2.89 0.52
N LEU A 59 3.72 -2.82 1.07
CA LEU A 59 3.42 -2.01 2.26
C LEU A 59 4.26 -2.45 3.46
N ASN A 60 4.44 -3.76 3.67
CA ASN A 60 5.28 -4.28 4.74
C ASN A 60 6.76 -3.90 4.55
N LEU A 61 7.29 -4.01 3.33
CA LEU A 61 8.67 -3.62 3.04
C LEU A 61 8.91 -2.12 3.26
N LEU A 62 7.95 -1.27 2.88
CA LEU A 62 8.02 0.17 3.12
C LEU A 62 7.92 0.51 4.60
N LYS A 63 7.10 -0.22 5.36
CA LYS A 63 7.05 -0.09 6.82
C LYS A 63 8.39 -0.41 7.46
N GLU A 64 9.03 -1.53 7.07
CA GLU A 64 10.36 -1.89 7.57
C GLU A 64 11.43 -0.85 7.19
N ALA A 65 11.35 -0.28 5.98
CA ALA A 65 12.25 0.79 5.56
C ALA A 65 12.05 2.06 6.40
N LEU A 66 10.80 2.45 6.65
CA LEU A 66 10.48 3.60 7.49
C LEU A 66 10.98 3.41 8.94
N GLU A 67 10.79 2.22 9.51
CA GLU A 67 11.30 1.90 10.85
C GLU A 67 12.83 2.01 10.93
N LYS A 68 13.54 1.66 9.85
CA LYS A 68 15.00 1.85 9.76
C LYS A 68 15.40 3.32 9.65
N GLU A 69 14.67 4.14 8.90
CA GLU A 69 14.96 5.58 8.80
C GLU A 69 14.71 6.31 10.15
N ILE A 70 13.78 5.82 10.96
CA ILE A 70 13.46 6.41 12.28
C ILE A 70 14.50 6.03 13.35
N HIS A 71 15.03 4.80 13.32
CA HIS A 71 15.94 4.27 14.35
C HIS A 71 17.41 4.18 13.90
N GLY A 72 17.69 4.46 12.64
CA GLY A 72 19.01 4.36 12.01
C GLY A 72 19.86 5.62 12.12
#